data_AF-A0A701K5U7-F1
#
_entry.id   AF-A0A701K5U7-F1
#
_cell.length_a   1.000
_cell.length_b   1.000
_cell.length_c   1.000
_cell.angle_alpha   90.00
_cell.angle_beta   90.00
_cell.angle_gamma   90.00
#
_symmetry.space_group_name_H-M   'P 1'
#
loop_
_entity.id
_entity.type
_entity.pdbx_description
1 polymer ?
#
loop_
_entity_poly.entity_id
_entity_poly.type
_entity_poly.pdbx_seq_one_letter_code
_entity_poly.pdbx_strand_id
1 'polypeptide(L)'
;MLKMILFVCCLFCVSDVALASANNSSMPGEVVARFYHDYLVASEMPDMESADKLTQKAIFEYTTEHLRSLRDNDQSGADYFLDAQDICEEWKDSINVETVSENDLVAQVKLTLGYGKSMSLYAISLAREKGKWLMDSVKPIFHSSIYCPRQAEGEE
;
A
#
# COMPACT_ATOMS: atom_id res chain seq x y z
N MET A 1 -20.96 -72.06 27.67
CA MET A 1 -20.95 -70.73 28.33
C MET A 1 -19.86 -69.89 27.69
N LEU A 2 -20.23 -68.98 26.78
CA LEU A 2 -19.28 -68.19 25.99
C LEU A 2 -19.05 -66.85 26.69
N LYS A 3 -17.80 -66.59 27.11
CA LYS A 3 -17.35 -65.35 27.74
C LYS A 3 -17.30 -64.24 26.69
N MET A 4 -18.12 -63.20 26.88
CA MET A 4 -18.09 -61.99 26.07
C MET A 4 -16.88 -61.14 26.49
N ILE A 5 -15.93 -60.93 25.57
CA ILE A 5 -14.81 -60.00 25.75
C ILE A 5 -15.27 -58.64 25.24
N LEU A 6 -15.41 -57.67 26.16
CA LEU A 6 -15.70 -56.28 25.83
C LEU A 6 -14.41 -55.59 25.38
N PHE A 7 -14.31 -55.22 24.10
CA PHE A 7 -13.20 -54.41 23.58
C PHE A 7 -13.62 -52.93 23.64
N VAL A 8 -13.11 -52.20 24.63
CA VAL A 8 -13.35 -50.75 24.77
C VAL A 8 -12.36 -50.02 23.86
N CYS A 9 -12.83 -49.60 22.68
CA CYS A 9 -12.11 -48.67 21.82
C CYS A 9 -12.36 -47.24 22.31
N CYS A 10 -11.47 -46.71 23.14
CA CYS A 10 -11.40 -45.27 23.40
C CYS A 10 -10.84 -44.56 22.14
N LEU A 11 -11.73 -44.09 21.26
CA LEU A 11 -11.38 -43.11 20.24
C LEU A 11 -11.00 -41.80 20.96
N PHE A 12 -9.70 -41.51 21.02
CA PHE A 12 -9.23 -40.15 21.27
C PHE A 12 -9.51 -39.32 20.02
N CYS A 13 -10.68 -38.69 19.97
CA CYS A 13 -10.97 -37.62 19.03
C CYS A 13 -10.17 -36.39 19.47
N VAL A 14 -8.90 -36.33 19.08
CA VAL A 14 -8.12 -35.08 19.14
C VAL A 14 -8.78 -34.15 18.14
N SER A 15 -9.57 -33.21 18.66
CA SER A 15 -10.16 -32.16 17.83
C SER A 15 -9.01 -31.23 17.50
N ASP A 16 -8.49 -31.30 16.28
CA ASP A 16 -7.64 -30.26 15.73
C ASP A 16 -8.48 -28.99 15.68
N VAL A 17 -8.38 -28.16 16.72
CA VAL A 17 -8.85 -26.80 16.69
C VAL A 17 -7.85 -26.08 15.80
N ALA A 18 -8.09 -26.11 14.48
CA ALA A 18 -7.40 -25.24 13.55
C ALA A 18 -7.68 -23.81 14.02
N LEU A 19 -6.71 -23.22 14.72
CA LEU A 19 -6.72 -21.82 15.08
C LEU A 19 -6.56 -21.04 13.77
N ALA A 20 -7.68 -20.77 13.11
CA ALA A 20 -7.74 -19.78 12.04
C ALA A 20 -7.39 -18.44 12.68
N SER A 21 -6.11 -18.10 12.67
CA SER A 21 -5.66 -16.72 12.86
C SER A 21 -6.41 -15.92 11.80
N ALA A 22 -7.42 -15.17 12.23
CA ALA A 22 -8.00 -14.12 11.42
C ALA A 22 -6.85 -13.16 11.10
N ASN A 23 -6.22 -13.37 9.95
CA ASN A 23 -5.19 -12.48 9.44
C ASN A 23 -5.90 -11.16 9.16
N ASN A 24 -5.88 -10.25 10.14
CA ASN A 24 -6.24 -8.84 9.99
C ASN A 24 -5.17 -8.14 9.12
N SER A 25 -4.78 -8.75 8.00
CA SER A 25 -3.94 -8.16 6.99
C SER A 25 -4.80 -7.18 6.22
N SER A 26 -4.42 -5.91 6.21
CA SER A 26 -5.04 -4.89 5.36
C SER A 26 -5.12 -5.37 3.92
N MET A 27 -6.19 -5.00 3.22
CA MET A 27 -6.34 -5.31 1.79
C MET A 27 -5.29 -4.55 0.97
N PRO A 28 -4.91 -5.04 -0.23
CA PRO A 28 -3.90 -4.38 -1.05
C PRO A 28 -4.20 -2.90 -1.33
N GLY A 29 -5.44 -2.56 -1.70
CA GLY A 29 -5.85 -1.18 -1.93
C GLY A 29 -5.75 -0.31 -0.66
N GLU A 30 -6.05 -0.88 0.51
CA GLU A 30 -5.92 -0.16 1.79
C GLU A 30 -4.46 0.13 2.13
N VAL A 31 -3.55 -0.81 1.86
CA VAL A 31 -2.10 -0.60 2.02
C VAL A 31 -1.62 0.56 1.15
N VAL A 32 -2.04 0.59 -0.12
CA VAL A 32 -1.70 1.70 -1.02
C VAL A 32 -2.26 3.02 -0.52
N ALA A 33 -3.55 3.06 -0.16
CA ALA A 33 -4.19 4.30 0.30
C ALA A 33 -3.50 4.87 1.55
N ARG A 34 -3.16 4.00 2.52
CA ARG A 34 -2.47 4.41 3.74
C ARG A 34 -1.04 4.88 3.47
N PHE A 35 -0.29 4.19 2.61
CA PHE A 35 1.05 4.64 2.21
C PHE A 35 1.00 6.05 1.63
N TYR A 36 0.15 6.30 0.63
CA TYR A 36 0.09 7.61 0.00
C TYR A 36 -0.43 8.70 0.94
N HIS A 37 -1.40 8.38 1.81
CA HIS A 37 -1.83 9.33 2.83
C HIS A 37 -0.68 9.72 3.77
N ASP A 38 -0.02 8.73 4.39
CA ASP A 38 1.05 8.97 5.36
C ASP A 38 2.26 9.67 4.71
N TYR A 39 2.58 9.31 3.47
CA TYR A 39 3.65 9.92 2.67
C TYR A 39 3.36 11.39 2.33
N LEU A 40 2.15 11.69 1.83
CA LEU A 40 1.75 13.04 1.44
C LEU A 40 1.60 13.96 2.67
N VAL A 41 1.02 13.47 3.76
CA VAL A 41 0.93 14.25 5.02
C VAL A 41 2.31 14.56 5.59
N ALA A 42 3.25 13.61 5.53
CA ALA A 42 4.62 13.85 5.99
C ALA A 42 5.29 14.98 5.20
N SER A 43 5.04 15.06 3.89
CA SER A 43 5.64 16.07 3.00
C SER A 43 5.20 17.51 3.28
N GLU A 44 4.05 17.70 3.93
CA GLU A 44 3.51 19.02 4.29
C GLU A 44 3.94 19.49 5.68
N MET A 45 4.66 18.66 6.44
CA MET A 45 5.09 19.01 7.78
C MET A 45 6.07 20.19 7.72
N PRO A 46 5.83 21.29 8.47
CA PRO A 46 6.70 22.46 8.44
C PRO A 46 8.09 22.18 9.04
N ASP A 47 8.17 21.20 9.94
CA ASP A 47 9.42 20.73 10.52
C ASP A 47 10.06 19.65 9.64
N MET A 48 11.19 20.00 9.01
CA MET A 48 11.87 19.13 8.04
C MET A 48 12.40 17.83 8.66
N GLU A 49 12.82 17.85 9.94
CA GLU A 49 13.29 16.63 10.61
C GLU A 49 12.14 15.65 10.84
N SER A 50 11.00 16.14 11.33
CA SER A 50 9.79 15.33 11.48
C SER A 50 9.26 14.85 10.13
N ALA A 51 9.29 15.71 9.10
CA ALA A 51 8.89 15.36 7.74
C ALA A 51 9.71 14.16 7.22
N ASP A 52 11.04 14.25 7.24
CA ASP A 52 11.92 13.17 6.78
C ASP A 52 11.68 11.88 7.57
N LYS A 53 11.60 11.97 8.90
CA LYS A 53 11.36 10.80 9.75
C LYS A 53 10.04 10.10 9.43
N LEU A 54 8.96 10.85 9.21
CA LEU A 54 7.64 10.30 8.88
C LEU A 54 7.62 9.73 7.46
N THR A 55 8.26 10.40 6.51
CA THR A 55 8.44 9.91 5.14
C THR A 55 9.19 8.58 5.12
N GLN A 56 10.35 8.49 5.79
CA GLN A 56 11.10 7.23 5.88
C GLN A 56 10.31 6.14 6.60
N LYS A 57 9.53 6.49 7.62
CA LYS A 57 8.65 5.54 8.31
C LYS A 57 7.61 4.96 7.33
N ALA A 58 6.90 5.81 6.58
CA ALA A 58 5.90 5.36 5.61
C ALA A 58 6.53 4.45 4.55
N ILE A 59 7.69 4.83 4.00
CA ILE A 59 8.38 4.00 3.01
C ILE A 59 8.77 2.65 3.60
N PHE A 60 9.36 2.62 4.79
CA PHE A 60 9.77 1.35 5.40
C PHE A 60 8.59 0.45 5.78
N GLU A 61 7.49 1.05 6.22
CA GLU A 61 6.30 0.35 6.70
C GLU A 61 5.53 -0.34 5.57
N TYR A 62 5.45 0.28 4.39
CA TYR A 62 4.54 -0.15 3.33
C TYR A 62 5.23 -0.73 2.08
N THR A 63 6.55 -0.63 1.93
CA THR A 63 7.24 -1.11 0.73
C THR A 63 8.12 -2.33 0.98
N THR A 64 8.40 -3.09 -0.07
CA THR A 64 9.42 -4.15 -0.07
C THR A 64 10.83 -3.56 -0.04
N GLU A 65 11.83 -4.38 0.33
CA GLU A 65 13.24 -4.01 0.15
C GLU A 65 13.60 -3.82 -1.33
N HIS A 66 12.98 -4.60 -2.22
CA HIS A 66 13.15 -4.48 -3.65
C HIS A 66 12.75 -3.08 -4.15
N LEU A 67 11.56 -2.60 -3.78
CA LEU A 67 11.09 -1.27 -4.20
C LEU A 67 11.97 -0.15 -3.65
N ARG A 68 12.45 -0.26 -2.41
CA ARG A 68 13.40 0.71 -1.84
C ARG A 68 14.72 0.73 -2.61
N SER A 69 15.22 -0.45 -3.00
CA SER A 69 16.43 -0.52 -3.81
C SER A 69 16.23 0.13 -5.19
N LEU A 70 15.06 -0.04 -5.83
CA LEU A 70 14.76 0.66 -7.08
C LEU A 70 14.75 2.18 -6.91
N ARG A 71 14.10 2.69 -5.87
CA ARG A 71 14.11 4.10 -5.49
C ARG A 71 15.52 4.63 -5.28
N ASP A 72 16.34 3.92 -4.51
CA ASP A 72 17.70 4.37 -4.14
C ASP A 72 18.65 4.42 -5.36
N ASN A 73 18.31 3.70 -6.43
CA ASN A 73 19.05 3.72 -7.69
C ASN A 73 18.39 4.61 -8.76
N ASP A 74 17.28 5.27 -8.44
CA ASP A 74 16.65 6.21 -9.37
C ASP A 74 17.48 7.49 -9.50
N GLN A 75 17.65 7.93 -10.75
CA GLN A 75 18.46 9.09 -11.11
C GLN A 75 17.62 10.15 -11.87
N SER A 76 16.29 10.01 -11.86
CA SER A 76 15.40 10.94 -12.56
C SER A 76 15.42 12.33 -11.94
N GLY A 77 15.71 12.41 -10.64
CA GLY A 77 15.60 13.63 -9.84
C GLY A 77 14.17 14.00 -9.46
N ALA A 78 13.17 13.22 -9.88
CA ALA A 78 11.79 13.36 -9.43
C ALA A 78 11.55 12.55 -8.15
N ASP A 79 10.44 12.82 -7.45
CA ASP A 79 9.98 11.93 -6.39
C ASP A 79 9.59 10.58 -6.97
N TYR A 80 10.25 9.51 -6.51
CA TYR A 80 10.09 8.17 -7.06
C TYR A 80 8.65 7.60 -6.94
N PHE A 81 7.93 7.94 -5.87
CA PHE A 81 6.58 7.39 -5.63
C PHE A 81 5.49 8.20 -6.32
N LEU A 82 5.81 9.43 -6.75
CA LEU A 82 4.89 10.36 -7.37
C LEU A 82 5.18 10.61 -8.85
N ASP A 83 6.38 10.29 -9.34
CA ASP A 83 6.90 10.69 -10.66
C ASP A 83 6.67 12.19 -10.93
N ALA A 84 6.89 13.02 -9.91
CA ALA A 84 6.57 14.43 -9.92
C ALA A 84 7.66 15.26 -9.21
N GLN A 85 7.75 16.53 -9.60
CA GLN A 85 8.67 17.50 -8.98
C GLN A 85 8.02 18.25 -7.82
N ASP A 86 6.71 18.48 -7.91
CA ASP A 86 5.91 19.17 -6.90
C ASP A 86 4.77 18.28 -6.44
N ILE A 87 4.41 18.40 -5.16
CA ILE A 87 3.26 17.74 -4.57
C ILE A 87 2.07 18.70 -4.62
N CYS A 88 0.96 18.25 -5.20
CA CYS A 88 -0.25 19.06 -5.24
C CYS A 88 -1.00 18.94 -3.90
N GLU A 89 -1.38 20.09 -3.34
CA GLU A 89 -1.97 20.21 -1.99
C GLU A 89 -3.17 19.27 -1.79
N GLU A 90 -4.00 19.10 -2.82
CA GLU A 90 -5.22 18.31 -2.75
C GLU A 90 -4.99 16.79 -2.86
N TRP A 91 -3.78 16.33 -3.17
CA TRP A 91 -3.50 14.91 -3.35
C TRP A 91 -3.75 14.10 -2.08
N LYS A 92 -3.41 14.63 -0.89
CA LYS A 92 -3.61 13.92 0.38
C LYS A 92 -5.08 13.63 0.68
N ASP A 93 -5.97 14.50 0.20
CA ASP A 93 -7.42 14.43 0.41
C ASP A 93 -8.15 13.73 -0.76
N SER A 94 -7.43 13.43 -1.85
CA SER A 94 -7.97 12.91 -3.11
C SER A 94 -7.25 11.64 -3.55
N ILE A 95 -7.24 10.63 -2.68
CA ILE A 95 -6.61 9.33 -2.91
C ILE A 95 -7.71 8.32 -3.26
N ASN A 96 -7.73 7.86 -4.50
CA ASN A 96 -8.65 6.81 -4.93
C ASN A 96 -7.89 5.56 -5.38
N VAL A 97 -8.26 4.40 -4.82
CA VAL A 97 -7.62 3.11 -5.08
C VAL A 97 -8.62 2.10 -5.61
N GLU A 98 -8.20 1.32 -6.60
CA GLU A 98 -8.98 0.24 -7.20
C GLU A 98 -8.09 -1.01 -7.29
N THR A 99 -8.43 -2.07 -6.55
CA THR A 99 -7.76 -3.37 -6.73
C THR A 99 -8.20 -3.99 -8.05
N VAL A 100 -7.29 -4.08 -9.00
CA VAL A 100 -7.53 -4.61 -10.35
C VAL A 100 -7.47 -6.14 -10.35
N SER A 101 -6.53 -6.71 -9.61
CA SER A 101 -6.41 -8.16 -9.43
C SER A 101 -5.69 -8.50 -8.13
N GLU A 102 -6.02 -9.64 -7.57
CA GLU A 102 -5.43 -10.14 -6.33
C GLU A 102 -5.39 -11.68 -6.36
N ASN A 103 -4.28 -12.25 -5.91
CA ASN A 103 -4.17 -13.65 -5.51
C ASN A 103 -3.39 -13.74 -4.18
N ASP A 104 -3.03 -14.94 -3.73
CA ASP A 104 -2.38 -15.12 -2.43
C ASP A 104 -0.98 -14.50 -2.29
N LEU A 105 -0.33 -14.16 -3.42
CA LEU A 105 1.07 -13.73 -3.46
C LEU A 105 1.26 -12.33 -4.04
N VAL A 106 0.43 -11.93 -5.01
CA VAL A 106 0.54 -10.66 -5.72
C VAL A 106 -0.81 -9.98 -5.88
N ALA A 107 -0.79 -8.66 -5.86
CA ALA A 107 -1.95 -7.83 -6.19
C ALA A 107 -1.54 -6.69 -7.13
N GLN A 108 -2.48 -6.25 -7.96
CA GLN A 108 -2.37 -5.07 -8.79
C GLN A 108 -3.41 -4.06 -8.36
N VAL A 109 -2.96 -2.86 -8.06
CA VAL A 109 -3.80 -1.73 -7.63
C VAL A 109 -3.58 -0.59 -8.59
N LYS A 110 -4.69 0.04 -9.00
CA LYS A 110 -4.68 1.31 -9.70
C LYS A 110 -4.89 2.42 -8.67
N LEU A 111 -4.01 3.41 -8.67
CA LEU A 111 -4.10 4.60 -7.83
C LEU A 111 -4.40 5.81 -8.69
N THR A 112 -5.31 6.65 -8.22
CA THR A 112 -5.53 8.02 -8.73
C THR A 112 -5.27 9.00 -7.59
N LEU A 113 -4.40 9.97 -7.82
CA LEU A 113 -4.18 11.12 -6.95
C LEU A 113 -4.75 12.38 -7.59
N GLY A 114 -5.42 13.20 -6.79
CA GLY A 114 -5.96 14.48 -7.25
C GLY A 114 -7.11 14.35 -8.26
N TYR A 115 -7.45 15.47 -8.88
CA TYR A 115 -8.55 15.60 -9.84
C TYR A 115 -8.25 16.72 -10.83
N GLY A 116 -9.00 16.78 -11.95
CA GLY A 116 -8.80 17.82 -12.94
C GLY A 116 -7.36 17.86 -13.46
N LYS A 117 -6.72 19.04 -13.41
CA LYS A 117 -5.37 19.26 -13.96
C LYS A 117 -4.24 18.61 -13.16
N SER A 118 -4.43 18.36 -11.87
CA SER A 118 -3.46 17.66 -11.01
C SER A 118 -3.70 16.16 -10.93
N MET A 119 -4.66 15.61 -11.68
CA MET A 119 -4.91 14.18 -11.67
C MET A 119 -3.66 13.40 -12.15
N SER A 120 -3.20 12.47 -11.32
CA SER A 120 -2.12 11.53 -11.64
C SER A 120 -2.58 10.10 -11.41
N LEU A 121 -2.19 9.20 -12.31
CA LEU A 121 -2.61 7.80 -12.32
C LEU A 121 -1.41 6.86 -12.30
N TYR A 122 -1.47 5.85 -11.45
CA TYR A 122 -0.38 4.89 -11.24
C TYR A 122 -0.88 3.45 -11.27
N ALA A 123 -0.03 2.55 -11.77
CA ALA A 123 -0.14 1.11 -11.58
C ALA A 123 0.82 0.71 -10.46
N ILE A 124 0.30 0.05 -9.43
CA ILE A 124 1.05 -0.38 -8.26
C ILE A 124 0.92 -1.89 -8.13
N SER A 125 2.05 -2.59 -8.08
CA SER A 125 2.06 -4.01 -7.71
C SER A 125 2.39 -4.15 -6.23
N LEU A 126 1.71 -5.06 -5.56
CA LEU A 126 2.03 -5.48 -4.20
C LEU A 126 2.47 -6.94 -4.19
N ALA A 127 3.43 -7.25 -3.33
CA ALA A 127 3.87 -8.60 -3.04
C ALA A 127 3.50 -8.95 -1.59
N ARG A 128 3.15 -10.22 -1.36
CA ARG A 128 2.87 -10.73 -0.02
C ARG A 128 4.15 -11.27 0.62
N GLU A 129 4.69 -10.53 1.58
CA GLU A 129 5.88 -10.91 2.32
C GLU A 129 5.54 -11.18 3.79
N LYS A 130 5.90 -12.36 4.30
CA LYS A 130 5.66 -12.76 5.70
C LYS A 130 4.20 -12.53 6.14
N GLY A 131 3.26 -12.76 5.22
CA GLY A 131 1.81 -12.62 5.45
C GLY A 131 1.24 -11.21 5.33
N LYS A 132 2.07 -10.20 5.00
CA LYS A 132 1.66 -8.80 4.82
C LYS A 132 1.78 -8.38 3.36
N TRP A 133 0.85 -7.55 2.91
CA TRP A 133 0.95 -6.87 1.62
C TRP A 133 1.92 -5.70 1.73
N LEU A 134 2.85 -5.62 0.79
CA LEU A 134 3.82 -4.52 0.65
C LEU A 134 3.88 -4.09 -0.82
N MET A 135 3.99 -2.79 -1.06
CA MET A 135 4.22 -2.23 -2.39
C MET A 135 5.59 -2.66 -2.92
N ASP A 136 5.58 -3.20 -4.12
CA ASP A 136 6.75 -3.80 -4.78
C ASP A 136 7.12 -3.10 -6.09
N SER A 137 6.16 -2.42 -6.73
CA SER A 137 6.46 -1.48 -7.81
C SER A 137 5.46 -0.33 -7.85
N VAL A 138 5.92 0.82 -8.35
CA VAL A 138 5.10 1.99 -8.67
C VAL A 138 5.43 2.37 -10.11
N LYS A 139 4.41 2.52 -10.96
CA LYS A 139 4.57 2.89 -12.36
C LYS A 139 3.59 4.00 -12.72
N PRO A 140 4.05 5.19 -13.11
CA PRO A 140 3.17 6.23 -13.64
C PRO A 140 2.51 5.73 -14.93
N ILE A 141 1.21 5.94 -15.04
CA ILE A 141 0.42 5.68 -16.25
C ILE A 141 0.14 6.98 -16.98
N PHE A 142 -0.24 8.02 -16.22
CA PHE A 142 -0.71 9.28 -16.76
C PHE A 142 -0.58 10.41 -15.74
N HIS A 143 -0.15 11.58 -16.19
CA HIS A 143 -0.24 12.85 -15.47
C HIS A 143 -1.04 13.82 -16.32
N SER A 144 -2.10 14.41 -15.77
CA SER A 144 -2.89 15.40 -16.51
C SER A 144 -2.13 16.71 -16.74
N SER A 145 -1.19 17.04 -15.87
CA SER A 145 -0.28 18.15 -16.01
C SER A 145 1.01 17.85 -15.26
N ILE A 146 2.10 18.47 -15.70
CA ILE A 146 3.37 18.49 -14.94
C ILE A 146 3.36 19.55 -13.82
N TYR A 147 2.31 20.39 -13.76
CA TYR A 147 2.17 21.46 -12.77
C TYR A 147 0.93 21.25 -11.92
N CYS A 148 1.05 21.49 -10.63
CA CYS A 148 -0.10 21.61 -9.76
C CYS A 148 -0.92 22.85 -10.14
N PRO A 149 -2.26 22.73 -10.26
CA PRO A 149 -3.10 23.89 -10.44
C PRO A 149 -2.88 24.80 -9.24
N ARG A 150 -2.48 26.04 -9.50
CA ARG A 150 -2.53 27.08 -8.47
C ARG A 150 -3.98 27.14 -7.99
N GLN A 151 -4.20 27.10 -6.68
CA GLN A 151 -5.48 27.54 -6.12
C GLN A 151 -5.84 28.84 -6.84
N ALA A 152 -7.01 28.88 -7.48
CA ALA A 152 -7.37 29.89 -8.44
C ALA A 152 -6.86 31.27 -7.99
N GLU A 153 -6.07 31.94 -8.84
CA GLU A 153 -6.15 33.39 -8.89
C GLU A 153 -7.65 33.67 -8.97
N GLY A 154 -8.18 34.30 -7.92
CA GLY A 154 -9.60 34.34 -7.64
C GLY A 154 -10.41 34.66 -8.89
N GLU A 155 -11.53 33.96 -9.05
CA GLU A 155 -12.62 34.49 -9.85
C GLU A 155 -13.13 35.77 -9.18
N GLU A 156 -12.43 36.89 -9.36
CA GLU A 156 -12.95 38.27 -9.28
C GLU A 156 -12.22 39.19 -10.28
#